data_AF-A0A1S6IN57-F1
#
_entry.id   AF-A0A1S6IN57-F1
#
_cell.length_a   1.000
_cell.length_b   1.000
_cell.length_c   1.000
_cell.angle_alpha   90.00
_cell.angle_beta   90.00
_cell.angle_gamma   90.00
#
_symmetry.space_group_name_H-M   'P 1'
#
loop_
_entity.id
_entity.type
_entity.pdbx_description
1 polymer ?
#
loop_
_entity_poly.entity_id
_entity_poly.type
_entity_poly.pdbx_seq_one_letter_code
_entity_poly.pdbx_strand_id
1 'polypeptide(L)'
;MAEEKPDYYEELLPWFELKVSEFSKEGYPNIETESIYLCFKNFVWKHTLPEHYYQRVFDIMKFSANQYFDYESLEAQIYNVSSLEDIDFNDFL
;
A
#
# COMPACT_ATOMS: atom_id res chain seq x y z
N MET A 1 -2.31 -12.50 -19.38
CA MET A 1 -3.60 -11.80 -19.21
C MET A 1 -3.62 -11.33 -17.77
N ALA A 2 -3.25 -10.06 -17.53
CA ALA A 2 -3.25 -9.52 -16.18
C ALA A 2 -4.71 -9.31 -15.77
N GLU A 3 -5.17 -10.04 -14.77
CA GLU A 3 -6.48 -9.81 -14.16
C GLU A 3 -6.49 -8.39 -13.60
N GLU A 4 -7.25 -7.49 -14.24
CA GLU A 4 -7.59 -6.20 -13.63
C GLU A 4 -8.39 -6.52 -12.37
N LYS A 5 -7.72 -6.47 -11.21
CA LYS A 5 -8.38 -6.58 -9.92
C LYS A 5 -9.49 -5.52 -9.85
N PRO A 6 -10.70 -5.88 -9.39
CA PRO A 6 -11.80 -4.94 -9.29
C PRO A 6 -11.37 -3.74 -8.44
N ASP A 7 -11.55 -2.54 -8.99
CA ASP A 7 -11.23 -1.32 -8.26
C ASP A 7 -12.33 -1.05 -7.24
N TYR A 8 -11.98 -1.18 -5.97
CA TYR A 8 -12.85 -0.93 -4.82
C TYR A 8 -12.60 0.46 -4.21
N TYR A 9 -11.80 1.31 -4.87
CA TYR A 9 -11.44 2.63 -4.37
C TYR A 9 -12.67 3.47 -4.06
N GLU A 10 -13.60 3.63 -5.00
CA GLU A 10 -14.78 4.47 -4.80
C GLU A 10 -15.72 3.94 -3.70
N GLU A 11 -15.89 2.62 -3.61
CA GLU A 11 -16.78 1.99 -2.62
C GLU A 11 -16.24 2.14 -1.18
N LEU A 12 -14.92 2.13 -1.03
CA LEU A 12 -14.23 2.16 0.27
C LEU A 12 -13.63 3.52 0.60
N LEU A 13 -13.71 4.51 -0.31
CA LEU A 13 -13.17 5.86 -0.15
C LEU A 13 -13.53 6.49 1.21
N PRO A 14 -14.79 6.44 1.70
CA PRO A 14 -15.13 7.04 3.00
C PRO A 14 -14.36 6.44 4.18
N TRP A 15 -13.99 5.16 4.09
CA TRP A 15 -13.24 4.46 5.14
C TRP A 15 -11.75 4.81 5.09
N PHE A 16 -11.19 4.99 3.88
CA PHE A 16 -9.83 5.48 3.73
C PHE A 16 -9.70 6.92 4.24
N GLU A 17 -10.64 7.80 3.90
CA GLU A 17 -10.68 9.19 4.42
C GLU A 17 -10.79 9.22 5.96
N LEU A 18 -11.64 8.36 6.52
CA LEU A 18 -11.76 8.23 7.97
C LEU A 18 -10.44 7.78 8.60
N LYS A 19 -9.75 6.82 7.99
CA LYS A 19 -8.46 6.31 8.45
C LYS A 19 -7.35 7.36 8.33
N VAL A 20 -7.33 8.16 7.27
CA VAL A 20 -6.43 9.33 7.15
C VAL A 20 -6.68 10.33 8.29
N SER A 21 -7.95 10.61 8.59
CA SER A 21 -8.30 11.51 9.71
C SER A 21 -7.82 10.96 11.06
N GLU A 22 -7.88 9.64 11.26
CA GLU A 22 -7.34 8.95 12.44
C GLU A 22 -5.82 9.11 12.53
N PHE A 23 -5.09 8.80 11.45
CA PHE A 23 -3.63 8.96 11.40
C PHE A 23 -3.18 10.41 11.58
N SER A 24 -3.92 11.36 11.03
CA SER A 24 -3.66 12.79 11.24
C SER A 24 -3.73 13.17 12.73
N LYS A 25 -4.71 12.62 13.47
CA LYS A 25 -4.84 12.82 14.93
C LYS A 25 -3.75 12.10 15.73
N GLU A 26 -3.22 11.00 15.22
CA GLU A 26 -2.08 10.27 15.80
C GLU A 26 -0.72 10.97 15.56
N GLY A 27 -0.69 12.03 14.73
CA GLY A 27 0.50 12.81 14.44
C GLY A 27 1.13 12.55 13.07
N TYR A 28 0.40 11.88 12.15
CA TYR A 28 0.84 11.57 10.80
C TYR A 28 0.00 12.32 9.74
N PRO A 29 0.11 13.66 9.64
CA PRO A 29 -0.75 14.46 8.76
C PRO A 29 -0.45 14.30 7.26
N ASN A 30 0.68 13.70 6.90
CA ASN A 30 1.13 13.57 5.51
C ASN A 30 0.67 12.26 4.85
N ILE A 31 -0.03 11.38 5.57
CA ILE A 31 -0.53 10.13 5.00
C ILE A 31 -1.80 10.44 4.22
N GLU A 32 -1.77 10.18 2.91
CA GLU A 32 -2.90 10.46 2.01
C GLU A 32 -3.76 9.22 1.77
N THR A 33 -5.03 9.45 1.40
CA THR A 33 -6.00 8.40 1.10
C THR A 33 -5.49 7.44 0.02
N GLU A 34 -4.90 8.00 -1.04
CA GLU A 34 -4.32 7.22 -2.15
C GLU A 34 -3.15 6.35 -1.68
N SER A 35 -2.30 6.86 -0.77
CA SER A 35 -1.18 6.10 -0.21
C SER A 35 -1.67 4.88 0.59
N ILE A 36 -2.71 5.05 1.40
CA ILE A 36 -3.33 3.93 2.14
C ILE A 36 -3.97 2.94 1.16
N TYR A 37 -4.71 3.42 0.15
CA TYR A 37 -5.31 2.54 -0.86
C TYR A 37 -4.25 1.70 -1.59
N LEU A 38 -3.15 2.31 -2.02
CA LEU A 38 -2.04 1.61 -2.68
C LEU A 38 -1.42 0.57 -1.75
N CYS A 39 -1.22 0.90 -0.47
CA CYS A 39 -0.77 -0.06 0.53
C CYS A 39 -1.73 -1.26 0.63
N PHE A 40 -3.05 -1.03 0.66
CA PHE A 40 -4.02 -2.12 0.69
C PHE A 40 -3.98 -2.98 -0.59
N LYS A 41 -3.87 -2.35 -1.75
CA LYS A 41 -3.82 -3.01 -3.06
C LYS A 41 -2.56 -3.85 -3.24
N ASN A 42 -1.41 -3.32 -2.83
CA ASN A 42 -0.10 -3.87 -3.12
C ASN A 42 0.49 -4.72 -1.99
N PHE A 43 0.02 -4.54 -0.75
CA PHE A 43 0.56 -5.22 0.43
C PHE A 43 -0.52 -6.01 1.17
N VAL A 44 -1.52 -5.34 1.74
CA VAL A 44 -2.50 -6.00 2.65
C VAL A 44 -3.35 -7.04 1.93
N TRP A 45 -3.91 -6.71 0.78
CA TRP A 45 -4.75 -7.58 -0.05
C TRP A 45 -4.03 -8.04 -1.32
N LYS A 46 -2.69 -8.06 -1.29
CA LYS A 46 -1.85 -8.49 -2.43
C LYS A 46 -2.24 -9.89 -2.91
N HIS A 47 -2.35 -10.83 -1.97
CA HIS A 47 -2.62 -12.24 -2.24
C HIS A 47 -4.06 -12.65 -2.00
N THR A 48 -4.79 -11.94 -1.15
CA THR A 48 -6.17 -12.30 -0.78
C THR A 48 -6.98 -11.03 -0.57
N LEU A 49 -7.90 -10.77 -1.49
CA LEU A 49 -8.91 -9.73 -1.34
C LEU A 49 -10.11 -10.32 -0.61
N PRO A 50 -10.56 -9.74 0.52
CA PRO A 50 -11.76 -10.20 1.19
C PRO A 50 -12.98 -10.13 0.26
N GLU A 51 -13.81 -11.17 0.27
CA GLU A 51 -14.98 -11.27 -0.60
C GLU A 51 -16.06 -10.25 -0.21
N HIS A 52 -16.26 -10.06 1.10
CA HIS A 52 -17.34 -9.24 1.61
C HIS A 52 -16.89 -7.82 1.99
N TYR A 53 -17.74 -6.84 1.69
CA TYR A 53 -17.51 -5.43 2.01
C TYR A 53 -17.16 -5.18 3.48
N TYR A 54 -17.91 -5.79 4.42
CA TYR A 54 -17.67 -5.57 5.85
C TYR A 54 -16.28 -6.06 6.31
N GLN A 55 -15.72 -7.09 5.67
CA GLN A 55 -14.38 -7.59 5.98
C GLN A 55 -13.34 -6.58 5.51
N ARG A 56 -13.53 -6.01 4.32
CA ARG A 56 -12.65 -4.96 3.78
C ARG A 56 -12.65 -3.74 4.69
N VAL A 57 -13.83 -3.29 5.11
CA VAL A 57 -13.97 -2.18 6.07
C VAL A 57 -13.29 -2.50 7.39
N PHE A 58 -13.49 -3.71 7.92
CA PHE A 58 -12.88 -4.11 9.18
C PHE A 58 -11.34 -4.12 9.11
N ASP A 59 -10.78 -4.60 8.01
CA ASP A 59 -9.33 -4.57 7.77
C ASP A 59 -8.82 -3.13 7.70
N ILE A 60 -9.50 -2.24 6.97
CA ILE A 60 -9.18 -0.80 6.93
C ILE A 60 -9.20 -0.23 8.34
N MET A 61 -10.26 -0.47 9.11
CA MET A 61 -10.40 0.10 10.46
C MET A 61 -9.39 -0.46 11.47
N LYS A 62 -8.88 -1.67 11.28
CA LYS A 62 -7.82 -2.25 12.11
C LYS A 62 -6.41 -1.87 11.68
N PHE A 63 -6.25 -1.33 10.48
CA PHE A 63 -4.97 -0.91 9.96
C PHE A 63 -4.37 0.21 10.80
N SER A 64 -3.09 0.06 11.13
CA SER A 64 -2.32 0.97 11.97
C SER A 64 -1.21 1.66 11.19
N ALA A 65 -0.78 2.82 11.66
CA ALA A 65 0.32 3.58 11.05
C ALA A 65 1.62 2.76 10.94
N ASN A 66 1.90 1.88 11.91
CA ASN A 66 3.07 0.99 11.84
C ASN A 66 3.05 0.10 10.60
N GLN A 67 1.90 -0.49 10.26
CA GLN A 67 1.78 -1.34 9.07
C GLN A 67 1.94 -0.54 7.78
N TYR A 68 1.52 0.73 7.77
CA TYR A 68 1.79 1.64 6.67
C TYR A 68 3.29 1.92 6.51
N PHE A 69 4.00 2.21 7.59
CA PHE A 69 5.45 2.43 7.53
C PHE A 69 6.26 1.17 7.21
N ASP A 70 5.78 -0.01 7.61
CA ASP A 70 6.36 -1.28 7.18
C ASP A 70 6.28 -1.43 5.65
N TYR A 71 5.13 -1.08 5.05
CA TYR A 71 4.96 -1.06 3.60
C TYR A 71 5.90 -0.04 2.92
N GLU A 72 5.92 1.21 3.37
CA GLU A 72 6.80 2.25 2.82
C GLU A 72 8.29 1.84 2.90
N SER A 73 8.69 1.23 4.02
CA SER A 73 10.06 0.74 4.23
C SER A 73 10.42 -0.40 3.27
N LEU A 74 9.47 -1.29 2.96
CA LEU A 74 9.67 -2.36 1.99
C LEU A 74 9.75 -1.82 0.56
N GLU A 75 8.87 -0.89 0.19
CA GLU A 75 8.90 -0.26 -1.14
C GLU A 75 10.21 0.49 -1.36
N ALA A 76 10.69 1.26 -0.38
CA ALA A 76 11.97 1.96 -0.46
C ALA A 76 13.17 1.00 -0.66
N GLN A 77 13.13 -0.19 -0.07
CA GLN A 77 14.17 -1.21 -0.28
C GLN A 77 14.10 -1.82 -1.68
N ILE A 78 12.91 -2.08 -2.22
CA ILE A 78 12.73 -2.63 -3.57
C ILE A 78 13.19 -1.62 -4.62
N TYR A 79 12.87 -0.34 -4.44
CA TYR A 79 13.28 0.73 -5.36
C TYR A 79 14.79 1.05 -5.35
N ASN A 80 15.49 0.76 -4.24
CA ASN A 80 16.92 1.08 -4.09
C ASN A 80 17.87 -0.05 -4.54
N VAL A 81 17.34 -1.15 -5.09
CA VAL A 81 18.16 -2.14 -5.78
C VAL A 81 18.16 -1.77 -7.26
N SER A 82 19.21 -1.08 -7.72
CA SER A 82 19.53 -1.01 -9.15
C SER A 82 19.40 -2.42 -9.72
N SER A 83 18.63 -2.58 -10.80
CA SER A 83 18.53 -3.88 -11.45
C SER A 83 19.95 -4.34 -11.84
N LEU A 84 20.21 -5.65 -11.80
CA LEU A 84 21.48 -6.25 -12.26
C LEU A 84 21.81 -5.90 -13.72
N GLU A 85 20.90 -5.23 -14.43
CA GLU A 85 21.02 -4.75 -15.80
C GLU A 85 21.86 -3.46 -15.91
N ASP A 86 22.09 -2.75 -14.80
CA ASP A 86 22.97 -1.56 -14.73
C ASP A 86 24.43 -1.91 -14.36
N ILE A 87 24.77 -3.20 -14.18
CA ILE A 87 26.17 -3.62 -14.03
C ILE A 87 26.81 -3.61 -15.41
N ASP A 88 27.59 -2.57 -15.72
CA ASP A 88 28.45 -2.54 -16.90
C ASP A 88 29.60 -3.55 -16.70
N PHE A 89 29.42 -4.76 -17.24
CA PHE A 89 30.45 -5.79 -17.23
C PHE A 89 31.67 -5.44 -18.11
N ASN A 90 31.65 -4.33 -18.87
CA ASN A 90 32.82 -3.88 -19.62
C ASN A 90 33.96 -3.38 -18.73
N ASP A 91 33.72 -3.11 -17.44
CA ASP A 91 34.77 -2.66 -16.52
C ASP A 91 35.64 -3.82 -15.98
N PHE A 92 35.37 -5.06 -16.40
CA PHE A 92 36.12 -6.27 -16.03
C PHE A 92 37.10 -6.79 -17.10
N LEU A 93 37.40 -6.01 -18.15
CA LEU A 93 38.27 -6.40 -19.26
C LEU A 93 39.54 -5.55 -19.38
#